data_AF-R1CLW9-F1
#
_entry.id   AF-R1CLW9-F1
#
_cell.length_a   1.000
_cell.length_b   1.000
_cell.length_c   1.000
_cell.angle_alpha   90.00
_cell.angle_beta   90.00
_cell.angle_gamma   90.00
#
_symmetry.space_group_name_H-M   'P 1'
#
loop_
_entity.id
_entity.type
_entity.pdbx_description
1 polymer ?
#
loop_
_entity_poly.entity_id
_entity_poly.type
_entity_poly.pdbx_seq_one_letter_code
_entity_poly.pdbx_strand_id
1 'polypeptide(L)'
;MTTLILLSMLKSMLKVKCLKFASSNNDAKLCYLNGHFGYFQKSVISTNGFGLVRDVNFYDSDNKLSTDLTPQDIKDTYDSKSLIPTLETFFNLHPNFKYKYFIGDSGFDADDNYAYLHRKNIMPIIALNPRNSSALAEPSFNEFGVPLCPFDDSLPMVYDGITREKGRADRIKYICPKVKKTRIDGKTTYILNCDNPCT
;
A
#
# COMPACT_ATOMS: atom_id res chain seq x y z
N MET A 1 17.32 -18.23 -15.28
CA MET A 1 15.95 -18.43 -14.75
C MET A 1 15.49 -17.13 -14.13
N THR A 2 14.57 -16.43 -14.80
CA THR A 2 14.02 -15.15 -14.32
C THR A 2 12.97 -15.47 -13.28
N THR A 3 13.34 -15.40 -12.01
CA THR A 3 12.46 -15.81 -10.92
C THR A 3 11.56 -14.64 -10.51
N LEU A 4 10.25 -14.87 -10.56
CA LEU A 4 9.18 -14.00 -10.12
C LEU A 4 8.75 -14.46 -8.73
N ILE A 5 8.51 -13.54 -7.80
CA ILE A 5 7.79 -13.85 -6.55
C ILE A 5 6.41 -13.25 -6.70
N LEU A 6 5.39 -14.11 -6.74
CA LEU A 6 4.00 -13.68 -6.62
C LEU A 6 3.55 -14.02 -5.20
N LEU A 7 3.10 -13.00 -4.50
CA LEU A 7 2.68 -13.08 -3.11
C LEU A 7 1.16 -12.96 -3.00
N SER A 8 0.49 -13.97 -2.44
CA SER A 8 -0.95 -13.90 -2.17
C SER A 8 -1.24 -14.14 -0.69
N MET A 9 -2.02 -13.25 -0.08
CA MET A 9 -2.49 -13.41 1.29
C MET A 9 -3.70 -14.34 1.35
N LEU A 10 -3.56 -15.49 2.02
CA LEU A 10 -4.69 -16.39 2.29
C LEU A 10 -5.18 -16.16 3.73
N LYS A 11 -6.50 -15.95 3.88
CA LYS A 11 -7.17 -15.68 5.16
C LYS A 11 -8.19 -16.81 5.41
N SER A 12 -7.86 -17.76 6.30
CA SER A 12 -8.75 -18.88 6.66
C SER A 12 -9.60 -18.54 7.88
N MET A 13 -10.91 -18.82 7.81
CA MET A 13 -11.90 -18.37 8.79
C MET A 13 -12.31 -19.51 9.73
N LEU A 14 -12.14 -19.32 11.04
CA LEU A 14 -12.78 -20.16 12.07
C LEU A 14 -13.93 -19.35 12.69
N LYS A 15 -15.16 -19.68 12.31
CA LYS A 15 -16.37 -19.03 12.81
C LYS A 15 -16.71 -19.61 14.19
N VAL A 16 -16.44 -18.87 15.26
CA VAL A 16 -16.84 -19.27 16.62
C VAL A 16 -17.41 -18.08 17.37
N LYS A 17 -18.46 -18.33 18.17
CA LYS A 17 -19.05 -17.42 19.16
C LYS A 17 -17.95 -16.63 19.89
N CYS A 18 -18.16 -15.33 20.08
CA CYS A 18 -17.20 -14.33 20.56
C CYS A 18 -16.52 -14.69 21.90
N LEU A 19 -15.54 -15.59 21.86
CA LEU A 19 -14.55 -15.86 22.91
C LEU A 19 -13.40 -14.86 22.75
N LYS A 20 -12.57 -14.65 23.79
CA LYS A 20 -11.40 -13.74 23.74
C LYS A 20 -10.17 -14.34 23.03
N PHE A 21 -10.19 -15.65 22.77
CA PHE A 21 -9.13 -16.39 22.10
C PHE A 21 -9.73 -17.56 21.30
N ALA A 22 -9.02 -17.98 20.25
CA ALA A 22 -9.37 -19.19 19.52
C ALA A 22 -8.98 -20.43 20.34
N SER A 23 -9.93 -21.33 20.60
CA SER A 23 -9.66 -22.55 21.37
C SER A 23 -8.88 -23.61 20.59
N SER A 24 -8.93 -23.57 19.26
CA SER A 24 -8.34 -24.59 18.38
C SER A 24 -6.92 -24.28 17.94
N ASN A 25 -6.51 -23.01 17.95
CA ASN A 25 -5.19 -22.58 17.51
C ASN A 25 -4.83 -21.23 18.17
N ASN A 26 -3.78 -21.21 18.98
CA ASN A 26 -3.32 -20.01 19.69
C ASN A 26 -2.74 -18.93 18.75
N ASP A 27 -2.35 -19.31 17.54
CA ASP A 27 -1.82 -18.42 16.51
C ASP A 27 -2.94 -17.70 15.75
N ALA A 28 -4.18 -18.22 15.83
CA ALA A 28 -5.32 -17.55 15.24
C ALA A 28 -5.72 -16.34 16.10
N LYS A 29 -5.69 -15.15 15.51
CA LYS A 29 -5.99 -13.89 16.20
C LYS A 29 -7.33 -13.33 15.76
N LEU A 30 -8.02 -12.64 16.68
CA LEU A 30 -9.25 -11.93 16.36
C LEU A 30 -8.95 -10.83 15.33
N CYS A 31 -9.59 -10.90 14.17
CA CYS A 31 -9.49 -9.88 13.13
C CYS A 31 -10.89 -9.54 12.61
N TYR A 32 -11.03 -8.35 12.03
CA TYR A 32 -12.17 -8.00 11.18
C TYR A 32 -11.76 -8.10 9.72
N LEU A 33 -12.41 -8.99 8.97
CA LEU A 33 -12.10 -9.24 7.57
C LEU A 33 -13.40 -9.42 6.78
N ASN A 34 -13.49 -8.74 5.63
CA ASN A 34 -14.61 -8.82 4.69
C ASN A 34 -15.99 -8.67 5.35
N GLY A 35 -16.13 -7.72 6.28
CA GLY A 35 -17.40 -7.44 6.95
C GLY A 35 -17.67 -8.24 8.23
N HIS A 36 -16.75 -9.15 8.62
CA HIS A 36 -16.99 -10.08 9.71
C HIS A 36 -15.86 -10.10 10.74
N PHE A 37 -16.21 -10.19 12.02
CA PHE A 37 -15.28 -10.55 13.09
C PHE A 37 -15.10 -12.07 13.12
N GLY A 38 -13.85 -12.51 13.26
CA GLY A 38 -13.51 -13.92 13.39
C GLY A 38 -12.08 -14.12 13.84
N TYR A 39 -11.74 -15.37 14.14
CA TYR A 39 -10.36 -15.77 14.40
C TYR A 39 -9.73 -16.25 13.10
N PHE A 40 -8.61 -15.63 12.74
CA PHE A 40 -7.91 -15.89 11.49
C PHE A 40 -6.44 -16.15 11.78
N GLN A 41 -5.90 -17.16 11.11
CA GLN A 41 -4.47 -17.29 10.95
C GLN A 41 -4.11 -16.72 9.58
N LYS A 42 -3.23 -15.72 9.57
CA LYS A 42 -2.79 -15.08 8.33
C LYS A 42 -1.57 -15.84 7.82
N SER A 43 -1.51 -16.02 6.52
CA SER A 43 -0.34 -16.56 5.85
C SER A 43 -0.07 -15.80 4.57
N VAL A 44 1.19 -15.81 4.19
CA VAL A 44 1.66 -15.26 2.94
C VAL A 44 2.19 -16.41 2.11
N ILE A 45 1.62 -16.57 0.91
CA ILE A 45 2.04 -17.62 -0.02
C ILE A 45 2.94 -16.98 -1.06
N SER A 46 4.18 -17.45 -1.12
CA SER A 46 5.14 -17.08 -2.16
C SER A 46 5.10 -18.10 -3.27
N THR A 47 4.91 -17.64 -4.51
CA THR A 47 4.86 -18.49 -5.70
C THR A 47 5.87 -18.02 -6.75
N ASN A 48 6.26 -18.91 -7.66
CA ASN A 48 7.07 -18.52 -8.81
C ASN A 48 6.21 -17.91 -9.93
N GLY A 49 6.81 -17.55 -11.07
CA GLY A 49 6.09 -16.93 -12.18
C GLY A 49 5.05 -17.81 -12.88
N PHE A 50 5.05 -19.11 -12.61
CA PHE A 50 4.04 -20.06 -13.08
C PHE A 50 2.94 -20.29 -12.03
N GLY A 51 2.97 -19.61 -10.88
CA GLY A 51 2.04 -19.82 -9.78
C GLY A 51 2.35 -21.06 -8.93
N LEU A 52 3.51 -21.71 -9.09
CA LEU A 52 3.91 -22.82 -8.22
C LEU A 52 4.31 -22.29 -6.85
N VAL A 53 3.67 -22.80 -5.80
CA VAL A 53 4.00 -22.46 -4.41
C VAL A 53 5.44 -22.85 -4.09
N ARG A 54 6.18 -21.87 -3.56
CA ARG A 54 7.58 -22.00 -3.14
C ARG A 54 7.71 -21.95 -1.62
N ASP A 55 6.86 -21.16 -0.97
CA ASP A 55 6.87 -20.99 0.48
C ASP A 55 5.49 -20.57 0.99
N VAL A 56 5.18 -20.96 2.22
CA VAL A 56 3.98 -20.53 2.95
C VAL A 56 4.43 -20.05 4.33
N ASN A 57 4.40 -18.74 4.52
CA ASN A 57 4.87 -18.11 5.74
C ASN A 57 3.68 -17.68 6.61
N PHE A 58 3.61 -18.26 7.81
CA PHE A 58 2.70 -17.82 8.86
C PHE A 58 3.42 -16.79 9.71
N TYR A 59 3.08 -15.52 9.53
CA TYR A 59 3.69 -14.44 10.30
C TYR A 59 2.79 -14.09 11.48
N ASP A 60 3.38 -14.04 12.67
CA ASP A 60 2.69 -13.60 13.88
C ASP A 60 2.82 -12.09 13.98
N SER A 61 1.93 -11.35 13.31
CA SER A 61 1.78 -9.94 13.62
C SER A 61 1.00 -9.85 14.93
N ASP A 62 1.68 -9.56 16.04
CA ASP A 62 1.04 -9.23 17.31
C ASP A 62 -0.11 -8.24 17.04
N ASN A 63 -1.35 -8.74 17.07
CA ASN A 63 -2.55 -7.95 16.85
C ASN A 63 -2.84 -7.12 18.11
N LYS A 64 -1.97 -6.15 18.41
CA LYS A 64 -2.28 -5.06 19.33
C LYS A 64 -3.15 -4.06 18.59
N LEU A 65 -4.37 -4.48 18.24
CA LEU A 65 -5.40 -3.55 17.77
C LEU A 65 -5.65 -2.55 18.90
N SER A 66 -5.30 -1.28 18.68
CA SER A 66 -5.91 -0.20 19.47
C SER A 66 -7.40 -0.20 19.17
N THR A 67 -8.23 -0.05 20.21
CA THR A 67 -9.70 -0.07 20.12
C THR A 67 -10.30 1.03 19.25
N ASP A 68 -9.49 2.02 18.87
CA ASP A 68 -9.95 3.27 18.26
C ASP A 68 -9.69 3.36 16.75
N LEU A 69 -9.18 2.30 16.12
CA LEU A 69 -8.94 2.27 14.66
C LEU A 69 -10.14 1.67 13.92
N THR A 70 -10.44 2.20 12.73
CA THR A 70 -11.46 1.58 11.90
C THR A 70 -10.99 0.21 11.43
N PRO A 71 -11.93 -0.73 11.18
CA PRO A 71 -11.54 -2.06 10.70
C PRO A 71 -10.75 -2.05 9.39
N GLN A 72 -10.95 -1.01 8.57
CA GLN A 72 -10.21 -0.81 7.34
C GLN A 72 -8.76 -0.40 7.61
N ASP A 73 -8.55 0.58 8.49
CA ASP A 73 -7.20 1.06 8.88
C ASP A 73 -6.35 -0.09 9.44
N ILE A 74 -6.99 -0.96 10.22
CA ILE A 74 -6.39 -2.18 10.75
C ILE A 74 -5.92 -3.08 9.61
N LYS A 75 -6.83 -3.46 8.70
CA LYS A 75 -6.52 -4.37 7.58
C LYS A 75 -5.31 -3.89 6.77
N ASP A 76 -5.24 -2.60 6.46
CA ASP A 76 -4.20 -2.04 5.59
C ASP A 76 -2.85 -1.91 6.27
N THR A 77 -2.89 -1.49 7.54
CA THR A 77 -1.68 -1.40 8.37
C THR A 77 -1.02 -2.78 8.48
N TYR A 78 -1.82 -3.85 8.52
CA TYR A 78 -1.29 -5.22 8.63
C TYR A 78 -0.85 -5.82 7.29
N ASP A 79 -1.63 -5.65 6.21
CA ASP A 79 -1.29 -6.25 4.92
C ASP A 79 0.00 -5.59 4.36
N SER A 80 0.10 -4.25 4.39
CA SER A 80 1.29 -3.52 3.89
C SER A 80 2.58 -3.84 4.67
N LYS A 81 2.50 -4.00 6.00
CA LYS A 81 3.65 -4.28 6.87
C LYS A 81 4.11 -5.73 6.86
N SER A 82 3.32 -6.65 6.30
CA SER A 82 3.64 -8.08 6.29
C SER A 82 4.66 -8.48 5.21
N LEU A 83 4.84 -7.65 4.18
CA LEU A 83 5.68 -7.97 3.03
C LEU A 83 7.15 -8.17 3.42
N ILE A 84 7.75 -7.16 4.06
CA ILE A 84 9.19 -7.15 4.35
C ILE A 84 9.61 -8.34 5.23
N PRO A 85 8.94 -8.61 6.38
CA PRO A 85 9.25 -9.79 7.19
C PRO A 85 9.13 -11.11 6.41
N THR A 86 8.12 -11.19 5.53
CA THR A 86 7.93 -12.39 4.71
C THR A 86 9.06 -12.56 3.71
N LEU A 87 9.44 -11.50 2.99
CA LEU A 87 10.50 -11.56 1.99
C LEU A 87 11.85 -11.87 2.64
N GLU A 88 12.18 -11.29 3.79
CA GLU A 88 13.41 -11.63 4.52
C GLU A 88 13.42 -13.12 4.92
N THR A 89 12.31 -13.65 5.45
CA THR A 89 12.20 -15.08 5.76
C THR A 89 12.41 -15.93 4.51
N PHE A 90 11.74 -15.58 3.40
CA PHE A 90 11.82 -16.29 2.14
C PHE A 90 13.25 -16.28 1.55
N PHE A 91 13.93 -15.13 1.57
CA PHE A 91 15.32 -15.04 1.09
C PHE A 91 16.29 -15.82 1.98
N ASN A 92 16.06 -15.87 3.29
CA ASN A 92 16.85 -16.69 4.20
C ASN A 92 16.70 -18.19 3.93
N LEU A 93 15.49 -18.64 3.57
CA LEU A 93 15.23 -20.04 3.17
C LEU A 93 15.76 -20.35 1.77
N HIS A 94 15.93 -19.34 0.92
CA HIS A 94 16.32 -19.48 -0.48
C HIS A 94 17.52 -18.59 -0.86
N PRO A 95 18.67 -18.70 -0.16
CA PRO A 95 19.78 -17.74 -0.29
C PRO A 95 20.44 -17.72 -1.67
N ASN A 96 20.33 -18.82 -2.41
CA ASN A 96 20.93 -18.96 -3.74
C ASN A 96 20.05 -18.40 -4.87
N PHE A 97 18.81 -18.03 -4.58
CA PHE A 97 17.89 -17.51 -5.57
C PHE A 97 18.01 -15.99 -5.71
N LYS A 98 18.02 -15.52 -6.95
CA LYS A 98 17.94 -14.10 -7.28
C LYS A 98 16.64 -13.83 -8.04
N TYR A 99 16.00 -12.72 -7.68
CA TYR A 99 14.71 -12.30 -8.20
C TYR A 99 14.88 -10.94 -8.84
N LYS A 100 14.32 -10.76 -10.03
CA LYS A 100 14.37 -9.48 -10.75
C LYS A 100 13.08 -8.69 -10.58
N TYR A 101 11.97 -9.39 -10.39
CA TYR A 101 10.64 -8.80 -10.33
C TYR A 101 9.89 -9.35 -9.11
N PHE A 102 9.14 -8.48 -8.45
CA PHE A 102 8.17 -8.82 -7.42
C PHE A 102 6.78 -8.47 -7.94
N ILE A 103 5.82 -9.40 -7.84
CA ILE A 103 4.42 -9.14 -8.13
C ILE A 103 3.61 -9.21 -6.83
N GLY A 104 2.89 -8.13 -6.55
CA GLY A 104 2.04 -8.02 -5.36
C GLY A 104 0.66 -7.49 -5.69
N ASP A 105 -0.32 -7.85 -4.86
CA ASP A 105 -1.61 -7.18 -4.85
C ASP A 105 -1.52 -5.76 -4.27
N SER A 106 -2.61 -5.02 -4.39
CA SER A 106 -2.66 -3.62 -3.96
C SER A 106 -2.63 -3.39 -2.44
N GLY A 107 -2.65 -4.46 -1.64
CA GLY A 107 -2.37 -4.40 -0.20
C GLY A 107 -0.90 -4.14 0.11
N PHE A 108 0.00 -4.42 -0.84
CA PHE A 108 1.44 -4.15 -0.73
C PHE A 108 1.86 -2.78 -1.25
N ASP A 109 0.92 -1.99 -1.77
CA ASP A 109 1.14 -0.63 -2.28
C ASP A 109 1.46 0.35 -1.13
N ALA A 110 2.74 0.40 -0.75
CA ALA A 110 3.25 1.22 0.35
C ALA A 110 4.71 1.62 0.13
N ASP A 111 5.06 2.87 0.45
CA ASP A 111 6.39 3.46 0.23
C ASP A 111 7.54 2.62 0.80
N ASP A 112 7.37 2.11 2.04
CA ASP A 112 8.37 1.26 2.70
C ASP A 112 8.68 -0.01 1.90
N ASN A 113 7.66 -0.59 1.25
CA ASN A 113 7.79 -1.80 0.43
C ASN A 113 8.55 -1.49 -0.86
N TYR A 114 8.21 -0.39 -1.54
CA TYR A 114 8.95 0.07 -2.73
C TYR A 114 10.42 0.35 -2.40
N ALA A 115 10.68 1.09 -1.32
CA ALA A 115 12.03 1.41 -0.86
C ALA A 115 12.84 0.16 -0.49
N TYR A 116 12.21 -0.83 0.15
CA TYR A 116 12.83 -2.11 0.46
C TYR A 116 13.18 -2.91 -0.81
N LEU A 117 12.23 -3.08 -1.74
CA LEU A 117 12.44 -3.82 -2.99
C LEU A 117 13.52 -3.17 -3.87
N HIS A 118 13.50 -1.84 -3.97
CA HIS A 118 14.52 -1.09 -4.70
C HIS A 118 15.93 -1.32 -4.11
N ARG A 119 16.08 -1.29 -2.77
CA ARG A 119 17.36 -1.60 -2.11
C ARG A 119 17.86 -3.03 -2.37
N LYS A 120 16.96 -3.97 -2.63
CA LYS A 120 17.30 -5.36 -3.01
C LYS A 120 17.52 -5.53 -4.53
N ASN A 121 17.48 -4.47 -5.32
CA ASN A 121 17.51 -4.50 -6.79
C ASN A 121 16.39 -5.37 -7.40
N ILE A 122 15.21 -5.35 -6.78
CA ILE A 122 14.01 -6.07 -7.26
C ILE A 122 13.03 -5.03 -7.76
N MET A 123 12.56 -5.18 -9.00
CA MET A 123 11.57 -4.28 -9.58
C MET A 123 10.16 -4.67 -9.11
N PRO A 124 9.44 -3.77 -8.40
CA PRO A 124 8.07 -4.00 -7.97
C PRO A 124 7.08 -3.83 -9.13
N ILE A 125 6.15 -4.77 -9.25
CA ILE A 125 4.95 -4.69 -10.08
C ILE A 125 3.77 -4.92 -9.12
N ILE A 126 3.29 -3.84 -8.53
CA ILE A 126 2.25 -3.87 -7.50
C ILE A 126 1.02 -3.17 -8.06
N ALA A 127 -0.15 -3.80 -7.91
CA ALA A 127 -1.41 -3.15 -8.31
C ALA A 127 -1.64 -1.90 -7.45
N LEU A 128 -2.06 -0.80 -8.05
CA LEU A 128 -2.35 0.42 -7.29
C LEU A 128 -3.57 0.22 -6.39
N ASN A 129 -3.53 0.79 -5.18
CA ASN A 129 -4.63 0.71 -4.23
C ASN A 129 -5.82 1.58 -4.67
N PRO A 130 -6.97 0.97 -5.05
CA PRO A 130 -8.09 1.71 -5.62
C PRO A 130 -8.76 2.64 -4.63
N ARG A 131 -8.50 2.51 -3.33
CA ARG A 131 -9.14 3.34 -2.29
C ARG A 131 -8.62 4.76 -2.26
N ASN A 132 -7.49 5.02 -2.91
CA ASN A 132 -6.96 6.36 -3.10
C ASN A 132 -7.30 6.93 -4.48
N SER A 133 -8.27 6.33 -5.19
CA SER A 133 -8.74 6.85 -6.48
C SER A 133 -9.53 8.13 -6.27
N SER A 134 -9.12 9.20 -6.95
CA SER A 134 -9.92 10.41 -7.06
C SER A 134 -10.79 10.37 -8.31
N ALA A 135 -11.88 11.13 -8.34
CA ALA A 135 -12.64 11.36 -9.58
C ALA A 135 -11.96 12.37 -10.52
N LEU A 136 -10.85 12.98 -10.09
CA LEU A 136 -10.07 13.90 -10.92
C LEU A 136 -9.31 13.12 -11.99
N ALA A 137 -9.08 13.77 -13.12
CA ALA A 137 -8.28 13.21 -14.20
C ALA A 137 -6.84 12.97 -13.74
N GLU A 138 -6.29 11.81 -14.10
CA GLU A 138 -4.91 11.45 -13.76
C GLU A 138 -3.92 12.28 -14.58
N PRO A 139 -2.91 12.92 -13.95
CA PRO A 139 -1.90 13.66 -14.66
C PRO A 139 -0.91 12.70 -15.36
N SER A 140 -0.42 13.12 -16.53
CA SER A 140 0.80 12.57 -17.10
C SER A 140 2.04 13.13 -16.37
N PHE A 141 3.22 12.59 -16.64
CA PHE A 141 4.48 13.06 -16.02
C PHE A 141 5.52 13.38 -17.11
N ASN A 142 6.34 14.40 -16.88
CA ASN A 142 7.48 14.67 -17.74
C ASN A 142 8.70 13.78 -17.41
N GLU A 143 9.82 13.97 -18.13
CA GLU A 143 11.04 13.18 -17.95
C GLU A 143 11.68 13.31 -16.55
N PHE A 144 11.32 14.34 -15.78
CA PHE A 144 11.78 14.57 -14.41
C PHE A 144 10.82 14.03 -13.36
N GLY A 145 9.71 13.39 -13.76
CA GLY A 145 8.68 12.90 -12.84
C GLY A 145 7.81 14.00 -12.23
N VAL A 146 7.79 15.21 -12.83
CA VAL A 146 6.87 16.28 -12.43
C VAL A 146 5.53 16.05 -13.11
N PRO A 147 4.40 16.06 -12.36
CA PRO A 147 3.09 15.88 -12.96
C PRO A 147 2.74 17.07 -13.85
N LEU A 148 2.05 16.79 -14.95
CA LEU A 148 1.55 17.76 -15.92
C LEU A 148 0.06 18.01 -15.69
N CYS A 149 -0.46 19.14 -16.18
CA CYS A 149 -1.89 19.40 -16.11
C CYS A 149 -2.65 18.32 -16.93
N PRO A 150 -3.63 17.61 -16.34
CA PRO A 150 -4.32 16.51 -17.04
C PRO A 150 -5.18 16.97 -18.22
N PHE A 151 -5.39 18.29 -18.36
CA PHE A 151 -6.09 18.89 -19.50
C PHE A 151 -5.15 19.66 -20.45
N ASP A 152 -3.85 19.75 -20.14
CA ASP A 152 -2.85 20.45 -20.93
C ASP A 152 -1.44 19.97 -20.58
N ASP A 153 -0.94 18.95 -21.30
CA ASP A 153 0.38 18.35 -21.05
C ASP A 153 1.56 19.33 -21.24
N SER A 154 1.33 20.52 -21.82
CA SER A 154 2.37 21.56 -21.94
C SER A 154 2.64 22.31 -20.62
N LEU A 155 1.81 22.08 -19.60
CA LEU A 155 1.85 22.81 -18.33
C LEU A 155 2.30 21.91 -17.17
N PRO A 156 3.58 21.97 -16.77
CA PRO A 156 4.05 21.34 -15.54
C PRO A 156 3.35 21.92 -14.31
N MET A 157 2.92 21.04 -13.41
CA MET A 157 2.39 21.44 -12.12
C MET A 157 3.48 22.02 -11.22
N VAL A 158 3.06 22.88 -10.30
CA VAL A 158 3.96 23.65 -9.42
C VAL A 158 4.05 22.96 -8.06
N TYR A 159 5.25 22.77 -7.55
CA TYR A 159 5.48 22.27 -6.19
C TYR A 159 4.91 23.23 -5.14
N ASP A 160 4.11 22.72 -4.20
CA ASP A 160 3.44 23.48 -3.13
C ASP A 160 3.80 22.97 -1.71
N GLY A 161 4.78 22.09 -1.59
CA GLY A 161 5.29 21.62 -0.29
C GLY A 161 5.13 20.12 -0.07
N ILE A 162 5.30 19.72 1.20
CA ILE A 162 5.12 18.35 1.66
C ILE A 162 3.91 18.30 2.58
N THR A 163 2.92 17.47 2.23
CA THR A 163 1.78 17.16 3.08
C THR A 163 2.18 16.10 4.08
N ARG A 164 2.01 16.43 5.37
CA ARG A 164 2.28 15.55 6.51
C ARG A 164 0.98 15.23 7.21
N GLU A 165 0.50 14.01 7.03
CA GLU A 165 -0.72 13.53 7.68
C GLU A 165 -0.37 12.45 8.70
N LYS A 166 -0.92 12.54 9.90
CA LYS A 166 -0.70 11.55 10.95
C LYS A 166 -1.16 10.17 10.47
N GLY A 167 -0.24 9.20 10.45
CA GLY A 167 -0.54 7.83 10.03
C GLY A 167 -0.43 7.57 8.52
N ARG A 168 0.10 8.52 7.74
CA ARG A 168 0.38 8.34 6.30
C ARG A 168 1.79 8.82 5.96
N ALA A 169 2.34 8.30 4.87
CA ALA A 169 3.63 8.76 4.37
C ALA A 169 3.55 10.23 3.91
N ASP A 170 4.69 10.93 4.02
CA ASP A 170 4.87 12.30 3.55
C ASP A 170 4.68 12.33 2.03
N ARG A 171 3.77 13.20 1.54
CA ARG A 171 3.47 13.30 0.11
C ARG A 171 3.91 14.64 -0.44
N ILE A 172 4.63 14.62 -1.56
CA ILE A 172 4.96 15.82 -2.32
C ILE A 172 3.66 16.36 -2.93
N LYS A 173 3.35 17.63 -2.63
CA LYS A 173 2.15 18.30 -3.14
C LYS A 173 2.52 19.10 -4.38
N TYR A 174 1.81 18.83 -5.47
CA TYR A 174 1.81 19.64 -6.68
C TYR A 174 0.44 20.29 -6.87
N ILE A 175 0.41 21.51 -7.39
CA ILE A 175 -0.80 22.27 -7.69
C ILE A 175 -0.80 22.75 -9.14
N CYS A 176 -1.99 22.98 -9.69
CA CYS A 176 -2.10 23.55 -11.04
C CYS A 176 -1.36 24.91 -11.12
N PRO A 177 -0.59 25.18 -12.20
CA PRO A 177 0.16 26.43 -12.36
C PRO A 177 -0.75 27.66 -12.46
N LYS A 178 -2.04 27.47 -12.77
CA LYS A 178 -3.05 28.55 -12.83
C LYS A 178 -3.66 28.86 -11.46
N VAL A 179 -3.25 28.17 -10.40
CA VAL A 179 -3.67 28.47 -9.02
C VAL A 179 -2.99 29.76 -8.55
N LYS A 180 -3.80 30.70 -8.05
CA LYS A 180 -3.31 31.85 -7.30
C LYS A 180 -3.44 31.59 -5.80
N LYS A 181 -2.30 31.47 -5.12
CA LYS A 181 -2.22 31.39 -3.66
C LYS A 181 -2.39 32.79 -3.08
N THR A 182 -3.42 33.01 -2.27
CA THR A 182 -3.72 34.30 -1.64
C THR A 182 -3.98 34.13 -0.14
N ARG A 183 -4.07 35.24 0.59
CA ARG A 183 -4.54 35.26 1.98
C ARG A 183 -5.89 35.97 2.06
N ILE A 184 -6.90 35.27 2.55
CA ILE A 184 -8.23 35.80 2.84
C ILE A 184 -8.50 35.50 4.31
N ASP A 185 -8.85 36.52 5.09
CA ASP A 185 -9.12 36.41 6.53
C ASP A 185 -8.01 35.70 7.33
N GLY A 186 -6.75 35.99 6.99
CA GLY A 186 -5.57 35.39 7.62
C GLY A 186 -5.30 33.92 7.27
N LYS A 187 -6.17 33.29 6.47
CA LYS A 187 -6.02 31.91 6.00
C LYS A 187 -5.44 31.89 4.59
N THR A 188 -4.61 30.87 4.32
CA THR A 188 -4.08 30.64 2.96
C THR A 188 -5.19 30.01 2.12
N THR A 189 -5.59 30.69 1.06
CA THR A 189 -6.65 30.26 0.15
C THR A 189 -6.06 30.06 -1.25
N TYR A 190 -6.51 29.03 -1.94
CA TYR A 190 -6.13 28.72 -3.31
C TYR A 190 -7.30 29.09 -4.22
N ILE A 191 -7.08 30.03 -5.14
CA ILE A 191 -8.09 30.43 -6.13
C ILE A 191 -7.66 29.86 -7.48
N LEU A 192 -8.49 29.03 -8.06
CA LEU A 192 -8.26 28.46 -9.39
C LEU A 192 -9.12 29.19 -10.43
N ASN A 193 -8.49 29.71 -11.47
CA ASN A 193 -9.17 30.45 -12.55
C ASN A 193 -9.26 29.62 -13.85
N CYS A 194 -9.29 28.29 -13.74
CA CYS A 194 -9.45 27.40 -14.89
C CYS A 194 -10.94 27.25 -15.24
N ASP A 195 -11.28 27.26 -16.52
CA ASP A 195 -12.63 26.93 -16.98
C ASP A 195 -13.04 25.50 -16.56
N ASN A 196 -12.08 24.56 -16.65
CA ASN A 196 -12.20 23.19 -16.17
C ASN A 196 -11.14 22.92 -15.08
N PRO A 197 -11.53 22.90 -13.79
CA PRO A 197 -10.60 22.72 -12.68
C PRO A 197 -9.99 21.31 -12.66
N CYS A 198 -8.66 21.21 -12.58
CA CYS A 198 -7.93 19.95 -12.45
C CYS A 198 -7.44 19.64 -11.02
N THR A 199 -7.65 20.55 -10.07
CA THR A 199 -7.26 20.43 -8.66
C THR A 199 -8.32 21.02 -7.74
#